data_AF-A0A849ML78-F1
#
_entry.id   AF-A0A849ML78-F1
#
_cell.length_a   1.000
_cell.length_b   1.000
_cell.length_c   1.000
_cell.angle_alpha   90.00
_cell.angle_beta   90.00
_cell.angle_gamma   90.00
#
_symmetry.space_group_name_H-M   'P 1'
#
loop_
_entity.id
_entity.type
_entity.pdbx_description
1 polymer ?
#
loop_
_entity_poly.entity_id
_entity_poly.type
_entity_poly.pdbx_seq_one_letter_code
_entity_poly.pdbx_strand_id
1 'polypeptide(L)' 'MSDLTEDELVEIKKIFAKYDVDDNDTIDWEEFCNMVDELDIEVSLKDRTIVFDKVDTNHSGMINFEEFVECWKNKG' A
#
# COMPACT_ATOMS: atom_id res chain seq x y z
N MET A 1 21.82 6.16 -3.13
CA MET A 1 20.40 5.96 -3.43
C MET A 1 20.16 4.51 -3.07
N SER A 2 19.44 4.24 -1.99
CA SER A 2 19.16 2.87 -1.56
C SER A 2 18.08 2.31 -2.49
N ASP A 3 18.54 1.76 -3.62
CA ASP A 3 17.74 0.81 -4.38
C ASP A 3 17.37 -0.33 -3.41
N LEU A 4 16.08 -0.60 -3.26
CA LEU A 4 15.62 -1.74 -2.48
C LEU A 4 16.33 -2.99 -2.97
N THR A 5 16.72 -3.83 -2.02
CA THR A 5 17.31 -5.12 -2.38
C THR A 5 16.27 -6.03 -3.03
N GLU A 6 16.72 -7.02 -3.81
CA GLU A 6 15.82 -8.02 -4.41
C GLU A 6 14.97 -8.73 -3.35
N ASP A 7 15.53 -9.01 -2.17
CA ASP A 7 14.81 -9.60 -1.05
C ASP A 7 13.70 -8.68 -0.52
N GLU A 8 13.96 -7.39 -0.35
CA GLU A 8 12.93 -6.41 0.07
C GLU A 8 11.84 -6.27 -0.97
N LEU A 9 12.18 -6.22 -2.26
CA LEU A 9 11.20 -6.19 -3.34
C LEU A 9 10.30 -7.43 -3.34
N VAL A 10 10.86 -8.61 -3.08
CA VAL A 10 10.08 -9.86 -2.96
C VAL A 10 9.15 -9.81 -1.74
N GLU A 11 9.61 -9.29 -0.61
CA GLU A 11 8.79 -9.17 0.59
C GLU A 11 7.66 -8.16 0.41
N ILE A 12 7.96 -6.98 -0.14
CA ILE A 12 6.99 -5.95 -0.49
C ILE A 12 5.95 -6.50 -1.48
N LYS A 13 6.40 -7.24 -2.50
CA LYS A 13 5.49 -7.87 -3.48
C LYS A 13 4.58 -8.93 -2.86
N LYS A 14 5.08 -9.71 -1.90
CA LYS A 14 4.23 -10.67 -1.16
C LYS A 14 3.19 -9.98 -0.30
N ILE A 15 3.55 -8.87 0.33
CA ILE A 15 2.62 -8.07 1.12
C ILE A 15 1.57 -7.43 0.21
N PHE A 16 1.99 -6.86 -0.91
CA PHE A 16 1.11 -6.28 -1.91
C PHE A 16 0.09 -7.30 -2.44
N ALA A 17 0.56 -8.45 -2.92
CA ALA A 17 -0.28 -9.54 -3.42
C ALA A 17 -1.16 -10.22 -2.36
N LYS A 18 -0.94 -9.92 -1.06
CA LYS A 18 -1.82 -10.38 0.00
C LYS A 18 -3.09 -9.51 0.10
N TYR A 19 -2.97 -8.23 -0.26
CA TYR A 19 -4.04 -7.24 -0.09
C TYR A 19 -4.68 -6.81 -1.41
N ASP A 20 -4.02 -7.02 -2.54
CA ASP A 20 -4.62 -7.05 -3.87
C ASP A 20 -5.49 -8.32 -3.98
N VAL A 21 -6.77 -8.19 -3.62
CA VAL A 21 -7.72 -9.30 -3.50
C VAL A 21 -8.28 -9.67 -4.86
N ASP A 22 -8.44 -8.69 -5.74
CA ASP A 22 -8.93 -8.90 -7.10
C ASP A 22 -7.83 -9.20 -8.14
N ASP A 23 -6.56 -9.20 -7.71
CA ASP A 23 -5.35 -9.52 -8.50
C ASP A 23 -5.24 -8.56 -9.72
N ASN A 24 -5.57 -7.29 -9.50
CA ASN A 24 -5.56 -6.26 -10.54
C ASN A 24 -4.25 -5.46 -10.59
N ASP A 25 -3.22 -5.88 -9.83
CA ASP A 25 -1.92 -5.23 -9.63
C ASP A 25 -2.03 -3.80 -9.01
N THR A 26 -3.16 -3.50 -8.36
CA THR A 26 -3.43 -2.26 -7.63
C THR A 26 -4.13 -2.57 -6.30
N ILE A 27 -4.08 -1.64 -5.35
CA ILE A 27 -4.84 -1.70 -4.11
C ILE A 27 -5.82 -0.53 -4.12
N ASP A 28 -7.10 -0.83 -4.25
CA ASP A 28 -8.14 0.19 -4.19
C ASP A 28 -8.46 0.61 -2.75
N TRP A 29 -9.36 1.58 -2.60
CA TRP A 29 -9.78 2.09 -1.30
C TRP A 29 -10.42 1.03 -0.39
N GLU A 30 -11.20 0.11 -0.95
CA GLU A 30 -11.88 -0.96 -0.21
C GLU A 30 -10.84 -2.00 0.27
N GLU A 31 -9.91 -2.38 -0.60
CA GLU A 31 -8.80 -3.28 -0.29
C GLU A 31 -7.86 -2.69 0.76
N PHE A 32 -7.56 -1.39 0.67
CA PHE A 32 -6.81 -0.68 1.69
C PHE A 32 -7.53 -0.67 3.04
N CYS A 33 -8.86 -0.43 3.04
CA CYS A 33 -9.65 -0.50 4.27
C CYS A 33 -9.62 -1.90 4.88
N ASN A 34 -9.79 -2.93 4.06
CA ASN A 34 -9.70 -4.33 4.48
C ASN A 34 -8.33 -4.66 5.07
N MET A 35 -7.24 -4.18 4.46
CA MET A 35 -5.89 -4.31 5.00
C MET A 35 -5.78 -3.67 6.40
N VAL A 36 -6.29 -2.45 6.57
CA VAL A 36 -6.25 -1.73 7.86
C VAL A 36 -7.05 -2.47 8.93
N ASP A 37 -8.23 -2.99 8.56
CA ASP A 37 -9.08 -3.76 9.45
C ASP A 37 -8.46 -5.13 9.80
N GLU A 38 -7.78 -5.81 8.86
CA GLU A 38 -7.07 -7.07 9.11
C GLU A 38 -5.87 -6.90 10.04
N LEU A 39 -5.22 -5.73 10.00
CA LEU A 39 -4.13 -5.39 10.91
C LEU A 39 -4.61 -5.01 12.32
N ASP A 40 -5.93 -5.06 12.59
CA ASP A 40 -6.58 -4.70 13.86
C ASP A 40 -6.19 -3.28 14.33
N ILE A 41 -5.90 -2.38 13.38
CA ILE A 41 -5.54 -1.00 13.69
C ILE A 41 -6.82 -0.18 13.70
N GLU A 42 -7.22 0.29 14.88
CA GLU A 42 -8.32 1.25 15.05
C GLU A 42 -7.92 2.62 14.52
N VAL A 43 -7.88 2.77 13.19
CA VAL A 43 -7.68 4.06 12.52
C VAL A 43 -9.02 4.61 12.05
N SER A 44 -9.26 5.89 12.33
CA SER A 44 -10.49 6.56 11.87
C SER A 44 -10.54 6.63 10.35
N LEU A 45 -11.74 6.69 9.76
CA LEU A 45 -11.91 6.86 8.31
C LEU A 45 -11.11 8.04 7.76
N LYS A 46 -11.04 9.15 8.51
CA LYS A 46 -10.24 10.32 8.12
C LYS A 46 -8.74 10.00 8.02
N ASP A 47 -8.21 9.30 9.01
CA ASP A 47 -6.79 8.94 9.03
C ASP A 47 -6.48 7.92 7.94
N ARG A 48 -7.40 6.97 7.68
CA ARG A 48 -7.29 6.05 6.53
C ARG A 48 -7.20 6.83 5.22
N THR A 49 -8.06 7.83 5.01
CA THR A 49 -8.02 8.67 3.81
C THR A 49 -6.72 9.46 3.72
N ILE A 50 -6.22 10.02 4.83
CA ILE A 50 -4.95 10.75 4.84
C ILE A 50 -3.78 9.82 4.49
N VAL A 51 -3.76 8.59 5.02
CA VAL A 51 -2.72 7.61 4.69
C VAL A 51 -2.84 7.21 3.23
N PHE A 52 -4.04 6.90 2.74
CA PHE A 52 -4.28 6.53 1.35
C PHE A 52 -3.83 7.63 0.39
N ASP A 53 -4.26 8.87 0.60
CA ASP A 53 -3.90 10.04 -0.22
C ASP A 53 -2.39 10.33 -0.18
N LYS A 54 -1.72 9.98 0.92
CA LYS A 54 -0.26 10.08 1.03
C LYS A 54 0.47 9.00 0.21
N VAL A 55 -0.14 7.84 -0.01
CA VAL A 55 0.43 6.75 -0.81
C VAL A 55 0.07 6.90 -2.29
N ASP A 56 -1.16 7.30 -2.60
CA ASP A 56 -1.69 7.56 -3.94
C ASP A 56 -1.15 8.90 -4.48
N THR A 57 0.15 8.93 -4.78
CA THR A 57 0.86 10.13 -5.26
C THR A 57 0.38 10.62 -6.61
N ASN A 58 -0.13 9.72 -7.46
CA ASN A 58 -0.68 10.05 -8.76
C ASN A 58 -2.18 10.43 -8.71
N HIS A 59 -2.82 10.32 -7.53
CA HIS A 59 -4.23 10.58 -7.29
C HIS A 59 -5.15 9.81 -8.25
N SER A 60 -4.79 8.57 -8.58
CA SER A 60 -5.61 7.70 -9.43
C SER A 60 -6.82 7.12 -8.68
N GLY A 61 -6.80 7.18 -7.34
CA GLY A 61 -7.77 6.51 -6.48
C GLY A 61 -7.43 5.05 -6.23
N MET A 62 -6.25 4.59 -6.65
CA MET A 62 -5.73 3.24 -6.48
C MET A 62 -4.23 3.30 -6.21
N ILE A 63 -3.72 2.45 -5.33
CA ILE A 63 -2.29 2.37 -5.03
C ILE A 63 -1.68 1.30 -5.93
N ASN A 64 -0.87 1.69 -6.90
CA ASN A 64 -0.13 0.70 -7.69
C ASN A 64 1.12 0.19 -6.96
N PHE A 65 1.74 -0.87 -7.49
CA PHE A 65 2.94 -1.45 -6.90
C PHE A 65 4.11 -0.45 -6.75
N GLU A 66 4.28 0.46 -7.71
CA GLU A 66 5.36 1.47 -7.67
C GLU A 66 5.16 2.46 -6.51
N GLU A 67 3.93 2.93 -6.31
CA GLU A 67 3.53 3.83 -5.23
C GLU A 67 3.64 3.15 -3.86
N PHE A 68 3.25 1.88 -3.78
CA PHE A 68 3.42 1.08 -2.58
C PHE A 68 4.90 0.93 -2.20
N VAL A 69 5.74 0.62 -3.18
CA VAL A 69 7.20 0.53 -3.03
C VAL A 69 7.81 1.87 -2.61
N GLU A 70 7.38 2.98 -3.21
CA GLU A 70 7.87 4.31 -2.88
C GLU A 70 7.48 4.71 -1.44
N CYS A 71 6.25 4.41 -1.03
CA CYS A 71 5.81 4.58 0.35
C CYS A 71 6.65 3.73 1.32
N TRP A 72 6.94 2.49 0.96
CA TRP A 72 7.76 1.58 1.78
C TRP A 72 9.19 2.08 1.93
N LYS A 73 9.80 2.61 0.86
CA LYS A 73 11.13 3.26 0.90
C LYS A 73 11.14 4.49 1.81
N ASN A 74 10.11 5.32 1.75
CA ASN A 74 10.01 6.56 2.52
C ASN A 74 9.65 6.34 4.01
N LYS A 75 9.38 5.09 4.42
CA LYS A 75 9.19 4.72 5.83
C LYS A 75 10.51 4.50 6.59
N GLY A 76 11.65 4.52 5.90
CA GLY A 76 13.01 4.35 6.45
C GLY A 76 13.77 5.66 6.65
#